data_AF-A0A9E7QZI5-F1
#
_entry.id   AF-A0A9E7QZI5-F1
#
_cell.length_a   1.000
_cell.length_b   1.000
_cell.length_c   1.000
_cell.angle_alpha   90.00
_cell.angle_beta   90.00
_cell.angle_gamma   90.00
#
_symmetry.space_group_name_H-M   'P 1'
#
loop_
_entity.id
_entity.type
_entity.pdbx_description
1 polymer ?
#
loop_
_entity_poly.entity_id
_entity_poly.type
_entity_poly.pdbx_seq_one_letter_code
_entity_poly.pdbx_strand_id
1 'polypeptide(L)'
;MRPGLPSTLTLVLVLVLAGVAGGVGTAATAPVTDTRADVVQVDPPRNGTLVELQLTPDGTARWTVEQRFALDDENDTRAFERLANEFEAGDAGTGYLEAFARGRVAASNATGREMRLVNISRDSRVEAARNVSVGVLELSFEWTNFARVGGGRLRVDDAFRTPDNGTWFPGITESETFVVRPPAGYGVSSAPAAPTRGVIRLFGPREFEPGYLDITYERLATPTETPTVTAPGGTLTGSGTPSDTPTVPPTVDRETLFLLVGLVGLGLLAVLVYLLARRGTGDDGGAPAAANGGVDDGGAIAAGVAGGESGDGEPEPEPAPEPEPEPVDTELLSDEERVEHLLEWNGGRMKQANIVDETGWSNAKVSQLLSAMDEAGRIDKLRIGRENLISLPDEDVTEFEE
;
A
#
# COMPACT_ATOMS: atom_id res chain seq x y z
N MET A 1 28.45 35.91 -38.08
CA MET A 1 27.10 36.46 -37.79
C MET A 1 26.31 35.40 -37.00
N ARG A 2 26.06 35.64 -35.72
CA ARG A 2 24.85 35.14 -35.02
C ARG A 2 23.69 36.10 -35.38
N PRO A 3 22.38 35.82 -35.14
CA PRO A 3 21.72 34.72 -34.39
C PRO A 3 20.62 34.01 -35.25
N GLY A 4 19.81 33.04 -34.81
CA GLY A 4 19.53 32.43 -33.52
C GLY A 4 18.64 31.18 -33.64
N LEU A 5 18.67 30.35 -32.60
CA LEU A 5 17.69 29.29 -32.22
C LEU A 5 16.88 29.85 -31.01
N PRO A 6 15.89 29.15 -30.42
CA PRO A 6 14.90 28.16 -30.89
C PRO A 6 13.47 28.57 -30.43
N SER A 7 12.42 27.80 -30.76
CA SER A 7 11.09 27.99 -30.13
C SER A 7 10.50 26.67 -29.67
N THR A 8 10.76 26.39 -28.40
CA THR A 8 10.05 25.49 -27.49
C THR A 8 8.70 26.09 -27.13
N LEU A 9 7.61 25.35 -27.31
CA LEU A 9 6.27 25.76 -26.89
C LEU A 9 6.04 25.31 -25.44
N THR A 10 6.14 26.24 -24.49
CA THR A 10 5.71 26.06 -23.10
C THR A 10 4.51 26.96 -22.87
N LEU A 11 3.32 26.38 -22.73
CA LEU A 11 2.09 27.11 -22.43
C LEU A 11 1.90 27.19 -20.92
N VAL A 12 2.22 28.34 -20.33
CA VAL A 12 1.81 28.73 -18.98
C VAL A 12 0.82 29.87 -19.12
N LEU A 13 -0.45 29.64 -18.77
CA LEU A 13 -1.48 30.67 -18.75
C LEU A 13 -1.72 31.12 -17.31
N VAL A 14 -1.10 32.25 -16.95
CA VAL A 14 -1.44 33.07 -15.78
C VAL A 14 -2.33 34.20 -16.29
N LEU A 15 -3.54 34.33 -15.72
CA LEU A 15 -4.45 35.43 -16.05
C LEU A 15 -4.79 36.20 -14.77
N VAL A 16 -4.41 37.48 -14.79
CA VAL A 16 -4.50 38.45 -13.70
C VAL A 16 -5.44 39.60 -14.14
N LEU A 17 -6.31 39.99 -13.21
CA LEU A 17 -7.02 41.27 -13.03
C LEU A 17 -8.15 41.70 -13.98
N ALA A 18 -9.34 41.90 -13.39
CA ALA A 18 -10.13 43.15 -13.33
C ALA A 18 -11.47 42.84 -12.63
N GLY A 19 -12.11 43.64 -11.78
CA GLY A 19 -11.87 44.97 -11.24
C GLY A 19 -12.94 45.24 -10.17
N VAL A 20 -12.62 46.10 -9.20
CA VAL A 20 -13.54 46.53 -8.14
C VAL A 20 -14.33 47.75 -8.66
N ALA A 21 -15.65 47.67 -8.64
CA ALA A 21 -16.54 48.84 -8.72
C ALA A 21 -17.71 48.64 -7.76
N GLY A 22 -17.85 49.55 -6.80
CA GLY A 22 -18.88 49.53 -5.77
C GLY A 22 -20.28 49.83 -6.32
N GLY A 23 -21.27 49.17 -5.73
CA GLY A 23 -22.68 49.45 -5.91
C GLY A 23 -23.45 48.95 -4.69
N VAL A 24 -23.96 49.88 -3.89
CA VAL A 24 -24.93 49.59 -2.82
C VAL A 24 -26.28 49.40 -3.50
N GLY A 25 -26.81 48.18 -3.49
CA GLY A 25 -28.07 47.86 -4.14
C GLY A 25 -28.65 46.55 -3.61
N THR A 26 -29.66 46.69 -2.74
CA THR A 26 -30.79 45.79 -2.50
C THR A 26 -30.60 44.29 -2.77
N ALA A 27 -30.71 43.51 -1.70
CA ALA A 27 -30.83 42.05 -1.70
C ALA A 27 -31.78 41.54 -2.81
N ALA A 28 -31.20 40.91 -3.81
CA ALA A 28 -31.86 39.96 -4.67
C ALA A 28 -31.33 38.57 -4.28
N THR A 29 -32.22 37.74 -3.75
CA THR A 29 -31.97 36.34 -3.43
C THR A 29 -31.47 35.63 -4.68
N ALA A 30 -30.16 35.37 -4.76
CA ALA A 30 -29.64 34.45 -5.77
C ALA A 30 -30.26 33.07 -5.49
N PRO A 31 -30.72 32.32 -6.52
CA PRO A 31 -31.02 30.92 -6.31
C PRO A 31 -29.75 30.27 -5.78
N VAL A 32 -29.85 29.65 -4.61
CA VAL A 32 -28.84 28.70 -4.15
C VAL A 32 -28.83 27.62 -5.21
N THR A 33 -27.85 27.66 -6.12
CA THR A 33 -27.51 26.49 -6.91
C THR A 33 -27.05 25.47 -5.88
N ASP A 34 -27.96 24.58 -5.52
CA ASP A 34 -27.71 23.34 -4.80
C ASP A 34 -26.63 22.60 -5.58
N THR A 35 -25.38 22.93 -5.28
CA THR A 35 -24.25 22.08 -5.61
C THR A 35 -24.40 20.90 -4.68
N ARG A 36 -25.34 20.00 -5.00
CA ARG A 36 -25.18 18.59 -4.68
C ARG A 36 -23.80 18.27 -5.21
N ALA A 37 -22.83 18.18 -4.30
CA ALA A 37 -21.66 17.40 -4.55
C ALA A 37 -22.22 16.08 -5.09
N ASP A 38 -22.00 15.81 -6.37
CA ASP A 38 -22.05 14.46 -6.88
C ASP A 38 -21.08 13.71 -5.99
N VAL A 39 -21.63 13.08 -4.95
CA VAL A 39 -21.00 11.97 -4.30
C VAL A 39 -20.93 10.97 -5.43
N VAL A 40 -19.81 10.95 -6.15
CA VAL A 40 -19.45 9.81 -6.97
C VAL A 40 -19.48 8.66 -5.97
N GLN A 41 -20.62 7.95 -5.93
CA GLN A 41 -20.70 6.66 -5.30
C GLN A 41 -19.73 5.83 -6.11
N VAL A 42 -18.50 5.73 -5.60
CA VAL A 42 -17.58 4.71 -6.06
C VAL A 42 -18.30 3.42 -5.72
N ASP A 43 -18.84 2.74 -6.74
CA ASP A 43 -19.43 1.44 -6.56
C ASP A 43 -18.39 0.57 -5.84
N PRO A 44 -18.76 -0.14 -4.77
CA PRO A 44 -17.82 -0.99 -4.05
C PRO A 44 -17.18 -1.96 -5.05
N PRO A 45 -15.88 -2.26 -4.87
CA PRO A 45 -15.17 -3.13 -5.81
C PRO A 45 -15.90 -4.47 -5.90
N ARG A 46 -16.15 -4.93 -7.14
CA ARG A 46 -16.89 -6.18 -7.39
C ARG A 46 -16.11 -7.41 -6.90
N ASN A 47 -14.78 -7.30 -6.87
CA ASN A 47 -13.85 -8.29 -6.35
C ASN A 47 -12.86 -7.62 -5.40
N GLY A 48 -12.55 -8.31 -4.31
CA GLY A 48 -11.49 -7.88 -3.39
C GLY A 48 -11.75 -8.28 -1.95
N THR A 49 -10.77 -8.00 -1.10
CA THR A 49 -10.83 -8.33 0.32
C THR A 49 -10.69 -7.08 1.17
N LEU A 50 -11.62 -6.88 2.09
CA LEU A 50 -11.56 -5.85 3.11
C LEU A 50 -11.24 -6.52 4.45
N VAL A 51 -10.11 -6.15 5.05
CA VAL A 51 -9.75 -6.53 6.41
C VAL A 51 -9.98 -5.31 7.29
N GLU A 52 -10.91 -5.40 8.23
CA GLU A 52 -11.23 -4.32 9.17
C GLU A 52 -10.85 -4.72 10.60
N LEU A 53 -10.15 -3.82 11.28
CA LEU A 53 -9.81 -3.87 12.70
C LEU A 53 -10.53 -2.74 13.43
N GLN A 54 -11.45 -3.08 14.31
CA GLN A 54 -12.15 -2.14 15.17
C GLN A 54 -11.81 -2.40 16.64
N LEU A 55 -11.29 -1.37 17.31
CA LEU A 55 -10.95 -1.47 18.74
C LEU A 55 -12.13 -1.08 19.63
N THR A 56 -12.17 -1.69 20.81
CA THR A 56 -13.04 -1.30 21.91
C THR A 56 -12.22 -0.64 23.04
N PRO A 57 -12.85 0.17 23.92
CA PRO A 57 -12.15 0.86 24.99
C PRO A 57 -11.42 -0.03 26.01
N ASP A 58 -11.83 -1.30 26.15
CA ASP A 58 -11.22 -2.32 26.99
C ASP A 58 -10.02 -3.02 26.33
N GLY A 59 -9.69 -2.67 25.10
CA GLY A 59 -8.54 -3.22 24.37
C GLY A 59 -8.82 -4.51 23.61
N THR A 60 -10.07 -4.95 23.55
CA THR A 60 -10.50 -6.01 22.63
C THR A 60 -10.54 -5.46 21.20
N ALA A 61 -10.22 -6.31 20.23
CA ALA A 61 -10.29 -5.99 18.81
C ALA A 61 -11.34 -6.85 18.12
N ARG A 62 -12.31 -6.23 17.47
CA ARG A 62 -13.19 -6.91 16.51
C ARG A 62 -12.53 -6.89 15.15
N TRP A 63 -12.32 -8.07 14.60
CA TRP A 63 -11.82 -8.26 13.25
C TRP A 63 -12.99 -8.67 12.35
N THR A 64 -13.04 -8.06 11.17
CA THR A 64 -13.98 -8.42 10.11
C THR A 64 -13.20 -8.58 8.82
N VAL A 65 -13.33 -9.73 8.15
CA VAL A 65 -12.76 -9.98 6.82
C VAL A 65 -13.92 -10.20 5.86
N GLU A 66 -14.13 -9.25 4.96
CA GLU A 66 -15.10 -9.37 3.86
C GLU A 66 -14.39 -9.72 2.57
N GLN A 67 -14.84 -10.77 1.89
CA GLN A 67 -14.41 -11.14 0.55
C GLN A 67 -15.57 -10.97 -0.43
N ARG A 68 -15.33 -10.21 -1.50
CA ARG A 68 -16.30 -9.93 -2.56
C ARG A 68 -15.97 -10.72 -3.82
N PHE A 69 -17.00 -11.29 -4.43
CA PHE A 69 -16.95 -12.05 -5.67
C PHE A 69 -17.99 -11.50 -6.65
N ALA A 70 -17.55 -11.15 -7.85
CA ALA A 70 -18.41 -10.80 -8.96
C ALA A 70 -19.19 -12.04 -9.39
N LEU A 71 -20.50 -11.89 -9.51
CA LEU A 71 -21.39 -12.94 -10.01
C LEU A 71 -21.93 -12.43 -11.34
N ASP A 72 -21.23 -12.75 -12.42
CA ASP A 72 -21.53 -12.22 -13.75
C ASP A 72 -22.64 -13.02 -14.43
N ASP A 73 -22.82 -14.30 -14.04
CA ASP A 73 -23.88 -15.16 -14.51
C ASP A 73 -24.50 -16.09 -13.44
N GLU A 74 -25.47 -16.92 -13.85
CA GLU A 74 -26.11 -17.90 -12.97
C GLU A 74 -25.17 -19.01 -12.52
N ASN A 75 -24.16 -19.35 -13.33
CA ASN A 75 -23.18 -20.36 -12.97
C ASN A 75 -22.27 -19.86 -11.85
N ASP A 76 -21.82 -18.60 -11.92
CA ASP A 76 -21.07 -17.94 -10.85
C ASP A 76 -21.91 -17.86 -9.57
N THR A 77 -23.18 -17.51 -9.70
CA THR A 77 -24.11 -17.46 -8.55
C THR A 77 -24.23 -18.83 -7.89
N ARG A 78 -24.46 -19.89 -8.67
CA ARG A 78 -24.54 -21.27 -8.16
C ARG A 78 -23.21 -21.74 -7.56
N ALA A 79 -22.08 -21.31 -8.10
CA ALA A 79 -20.76 -21.61 -7.56
C ALA A 79 -20.53 -20.91 -6.22
N PHE A 80 -20.87 -19.63 -6.13
CA PHE A 80 -20.81 -18.85 -4.90
C PHE A 80 -21.73 -19.44 -3.82
N GLU A 81 -22.96 -19.83 -4.14
CA GLU A 81 -23.88 -20.45 -3.17
C GLU A 81 -23.29 -21.73 -2.55
N ARG A 82 -22.56 -22.55 -3.32
CA ARG A 82 -21.87 -23.73 -2.76
C ARG A 82 -20.75 -23.31 -1.82
N LEU A 83 -19.89 -22.40 -2.27
CA LEU A 83 -18.79 -21.88 -1.46
C LEU A 83 -19.30 -21.22 -0.16
N ALA A 84 -20.41 -20.47 -0.24
CA ALA A 84 -21.05 -19.81 0.89
C ALA A 84 -21.54 -20.82 1.93
N ASN A 85 -22.23 -21.88 1.50
CA ASN A 85 -22.68 -22.95 2.39
C ASN A 85 -21.51 -23.66 3.08
N GLU A 86 -20.45 -23.98 2.35
CA GLU A 86 -19.24 -24.60 2.91
C GLU A 86 -18.52 -23.64 3.87
N PHE A 87 -18.49 -22.34 3.55
CA PHE A 87 -17.90 -21.31 4.40
C PHE A 87 -18.66 -21.16 5.71
N GLU A 88 -19.99 -21.05 5.66
CA GLU A 88 -20.85 -20.97 6.85
C GLU A 88 -20.76 -22.22 7.73
N ALA A 89 -20.65 -23.41 7.11
CA ALA A 89 -20.41 -24.67 7.82
C ALA A 89 -19.00 -24.74 8.45
N GLY A 90 -18.07 -23.92 7.98
CA GLY A 90 -16.66 -23.94 8.41
C GLY A 90 -15.81 -24.99 7.69
N ASP A 91 -16.34 -25.60 6.64
CA ASP A 91 -15.67 -26.61 5.81
C ASP A 91 -14.79 -25.97 4.73
N ALA A 92 -15.17 -24.78 4.25
CA ALA A 92 -14.35 -23.94 3.38
C ALA A 92 -13.83 -22.72 4.14
N GLY A 93 -12.51 -22.61 4.23
CA GLY A 93 -11.85 -21.47 4.86
C GLY A 93 -11.08 -20.66 3.83
N THR A 94 -11.05 -19.34 4.02
CA THR A 94 -10.23 -18.42 3.23
C THR A 94 -8.81 -18.30 3.81
N GLY A 95 -8.45 -19.15 4.77
CA GLY A 95 -7.14 -19.19 5.43
C GLY A 95 -6.91 -18.09 6.47
N TYR A 96 -7.76 -17.06 6.50
CA TYR A 96 -7.63 -15.94 7.43
C TYR A 96 -7.75 -16.40 8.87
N LEU A 97 -8.79 -17.15 9.24
CA LEU A 97 -8.97 -17.55 10.65
C LEU A 97 -7.75 -18.33 11.17
N GLU A 98 -7.18 -19.21 10.36
CA GLU A 98 -6.00 -19.99 10.68
C GLU A 98 -4.77 -19.07 10.81
N ALA A 99 -4.61 -18.09 9.92
CA ALA A 99 -3.55 -17.08 10.01
C ALA A 99 -3.68 -16.24 11.29
N PHE A 100 -4.88 -15.75 11.63
CA PHE A 100 -5.16 -15.01 12.86
C PHE A 100 -4.96 -15.90 14.10
N ALA A 101 -5.34 -17.17 14.06
CA ALA A 101 -5.13 -18.11 15.16
C ALA A 101 -3.64 -18.34 15.43
N ARG A 102 -2.83 -18.51 14.37
CA ARG A 102 -1.36 -18.59 14.48
C ARG A 102 -0.77 -17.27 14.99
N GLY A 103 -1.21 -16.15 14.44
CA GLY A 103 -0.78 -14.81 14.86
C GLY A 103 -1.06 -14.54 16.33
N ARG A 104 -2.23 -14.95 16.82
CA ARG A 104 -2.59 -14.87 18.24
C ARG A 104 -1.66 -15.68 19.13
N VAL A 105 -1.32 -16.92 18.75
CA VAL A 105 -0.35 -17.72 19.52
C VAL A 105 1.00 -17.01 19.59
N ALA A 106 1.47 -16.50 18.45
CA ALA A 106 2.74 -15.79 18.37
C ALA A 106 2.76 -14.53 19.23
N ALA A 107 1.72 -13.70 19.14
CA ALA A 107 1.58 -12.47 19.92
C ALA A 107 1.41 -12.75 21.43
N SER A 108 0.64 -13.78 21.79
CA SER A 108 0.47 -14.20 23.19
C SER A 108 1.80 -14.62 23.80
N ASN A 109 2.60 -15.41 23.07
CA ASN A 109 3.94 -15.82 23.51
C ASN A 109 4.93 -14.65 23.57
N ALA A 110 4.91 -13.76 22.57
CA ALA A 110 5.83 -12.61 22.52
C ALA A 110 5.55 -11.57 23.63
N THR A 111 4.31 -11.46 24.07
CA THR A 111 3.89 -10.45 25.06
C THR A 111 3.67 -11.02 26.47
N GLY A 112 3.56 -12.34 26.61
CA GLY A 112 3.15 -12.99 27.86
C GLY A 112 1.70 -12.73 28.27
N ARG A 113 0.87 -12.18 27.38
CA ARG A 113 -0.55 -11.89 27.63
C ARG A 113 -1.42 -13.04 27.14
N GLU A 114 -2.38 -13.46 27.96
CA GLU A 114 -3.39 -14.42 27.51
C GLU A 114 -4.36 -13.72 26.54
N MET A 115 -4.29 -14.14 25.28
CA MET A 115 -5.14 -13.66 24.20
C MET A 115 -6.00 -14.80 23.67
N ARG A 116 -7.25 -14.50 23.31
CA ARG A 116 -8.22 -15.50 22.79
C ARG A 116 -8.96 -14.95 21.58
N LEU A 117 -9.23 -15.81 20.60
CA LEU A 117 -10.26 -15.54 19.57
C LEU A 117 -11.58 -16.08 20.10
N VAL A 118 -12.61 -15.24 20.16
CA VAL A 118 -13.95 -15.58 20.63
C VAL A 118 -14.99 -15.01 19.67
N ASN A 119 -16.25 -15.44 19.81
CA ASN A 119 -17.37 -14.92 19.02
C ASN A 119 -17.12 -15.01 17.50
N ILE A 120 -16.60 -16.16 17.05
CA ILE A 120 -16.33 -16.41 15.63
C ILE A 120 -17.65 -16.61 14.90
N SER A 121 -17.91 -15.78 13.89
CA SER A 121 -19.05 -15.85 12.99
C SER A 121 -18.58 -15.96 11.54
N ARG A 122 -19.29 -16.76 10.75
CA ARG A 122 -19.11 -16.88 9.31
C ARG A 122 -20.47 -16.70 8.68
N ASP A 123 -20.60 -15.64 7.91
CA ASP A 123 -21.87 -15.25 7.30
C ASP A 123 -21.64 -15.00 5.82
N SER A 124 -22.65 -15.29 5.00
CA SER A 124 -22.65 -14.94 3.58
C SER A 124 -23.85 -14.09 3.21
N ARG A 125 -23.72 -13.33 2.12
CA ARG A 125 -24.83 -12.60 1.51
C ARG A 125 -24.58 -12.35 0.04
N VAL A 126 -25.66 -12.11 -0.71
CA VAL A 126 -25.60 -11.64 -2.09
C VAL A 126 -26.15 -10.21 -2.14
N GLU A 127 -25.31 -9.29 -2.57
CA GLU A 127 -25.66 -7.89 -2.79
C GLU A 127 -25.99 -7.69 -4.27
N ALA A 128 -27.26 -7.43 -4.58
CA ALA A 128 -27.69 -7.10 -5.94
C ALA A 128 -27.72 -5.57 -6.13
N ALA A 129 -26.92 -5.06 -7.06
CA ALA A 129 -26.85 -3.65 -7.40
C ALA A 129 -27.06 -3.44 -8.91
N ARG A 130 -28.23 -2.89 -9.28
CA ARG A 130 -28.69 -2.59 -10.64
C ARG A 130 -28.66 -3.81 -11.58
N ASN A 131 -27.47 -4.17 -12.08
CA ASN A 131 -27.21 -5.25 -13.04
C ASN A 131 -25.98 -6.09 -12.64
N VAL A 132 -25.57 -6.01 -11.38
CA VAL A 132 -24.38 -6.69 -10.85
C VAL A 132 -24.82 -7.40 -9.58
N SER A 133 -24.51 -8.69 -9.50
CA SER A 133 -24.63 -9.45 -8.27
C SER A 133 -23.24 -9.61 -7.70
N VAL A 134 -23.08 -9.34 -6.40
CA VAL A 134 -21.83 -9.51 -5.69
C VAL A 134 -22.07 -10.46 -4.53
N GLY A 135 -21.39 -11.60 -4.54
CA GLY A 135 -21.34 -12.51 -3.41
C GLY A 135 -20.37 -11.96 -2.37
N VAL A 136 -20.77 -11.95 -1.10
CA VAL A 136 -19.93 -11.50 0.02
C VAL A 136 -19.82 -12.61 1.05
N LEU A 137 -18.60 -13.00 1.39
CA LEU A 137 -18.29 -13.83 2.55
C LEU A 137 -17.72 -12.95 3.65
N GLU A 138 -18.27 -13.04 4.86
CA GLU A 138 -17.85 -12.27 6.01
C GLU A 138 -17.41 -13.20 7.15
N LEU A 139 -16.13 -13.10 7.53
CA LEU A 139 -15.59 -13.71 8.73
C LEU A 139 -15.47 -12.62 9.80
N SER A 140 -16.10 -12.79 10.96
CA SER A 140 -15.93 -11.88 12.09
C SER A 140 -15.57 -12.61 13.38
N PHE A 141 -14.76 -11.99 14.22
CA PHE A 141 -14.41 -12.51 15.55
C PHE A 141 -13.85 -11.42 16.44
N GLU A 142 -13.81 -11.69 17.75
CA GLU A 142 -13.19 -10.82 18.73
C GLU A 142 -11.85 -11.42 19.20
N TRP A 143 -10.80 -10.62 19.13
CA TRP A 143 -9.50 -10.90 19.72
C TRP A 143 -9.38 -10.16 21.04
N THR A 144 -9.45 -10.90 22.15
CA THR A 144 -9.41 -10.35 23.51
C THR A 144 -8.00 -9.93 23.90
N ASN A 145 -7.91 -8.90 24.74
CA ASN A 145 -6.62 -8.34 25.19
C ASN A 145 -5.70 -8.09 23.98
N PHE A 146 -6.17 -7.39 22.94
CA PHE A 146 -5.40 -7.12 21.72
C PHE A 146 -4.57 -5.83 21.86
N ALA A 147 -5.19 -4.73 22.25
CA ALA A 147 -4.49 -3.47 22.53
C ALA A 147 -4.07 -3.39 23.99
N ARG A 148 -2.96 -2.71 24.26
CA ARG A 148 -2.57 -2.34 25.62
C ARG A 148 -3.36 -1.13 26.08
N VAL A 149 -4.00 -1.25 27.22
CA VAL A 149 -4.79 -0.19 27.85
C VAL A 149 -4.01 0.38 29.03
N GLY A 150 -3.81 1.70 29.07
CA GLY A 150 -3.15 2.34 30.21
C GLY A 150 -3.11 3.87 30.11
N GLY A 151 -3.35 4.56 31.22
CA GLY A 151 -3.23 6.02 31.29
C GLY A 151 -4.14 6.79 30.32
N GLY A 152 -5.33 6.26 30.00
CA GLY A 152 -6.25 6.85 29.02
C GLY A 152 -5.81 6.67 27.56
N ARG A 153 -4.79 5.84 27.32
CA ARG A 153 -4.27 5.49 26.00
C ARG A 153 -4.55 4.03 25.66
N LEU A 154 -4.72 3.78 24.36
CA LEU A 154 -4.73 2.45 23.77
C LEU A 154 -3.59 2.35 22.77
N ARG A 155 -2.76 1.32 22.88
CA ARG A 155 -1.67 1.08 21.93
C ARG A 155 -1.82 -0.27 21.26
N VAL A 156 -1.78 -0.25 19.94
CA VAL A 156 -1.70 -1.41 19.06
C VAL A 156 -0.30 -1.43 18.49
N ASP A 157 0.53 -2.35 18.95
CA ASP A 157 1.87 -2.57 18.43
C ASP A 157 2.27 -4.03 18.58
N ASP A 158 2.33 -4.49 19.82
CA ASP A 158 2.87 -5.78 20.21
C ASP A 158 2.00 -6.97 19.79
N ALA A 159 0.70 -6.73 19.56
CA ALA A 159 -0.22 -7.73 19.03
C ALA A 159 0.12 -8.20 17.60
N PHE A 160 0.92 -7.43 16.85
CA PHE A 160 1.41 -7.80 15.53
C PHE A 160 2.78 -8.47 15.56
N ARG A 161 3.44 -8.57 16.73
CA ARG A 161 4.79 -9.11 16.83
C ARG A 161 4.80 -10.63 16.98
N THR A 162 5.86 -11.25 16.48
CA THR A 162 6.21 -12.65 16.70
C THR A 162 7.43 -12.76 17.64
N PRO A 163 7.69 -13.93 18.27
CA PRO A 163 8.80 -14.09 19.21
C PRO A 163 10.20 -13.80 18.65
N ASP A 164 10.38 -13.96 17.35
CA ASP A 164 11.59 -13.67 16.57
C ASP A 164 11.70 -12.19 16.14
N ASN A 165 10.88 -11.31 16.72
CA ASN A 165 10.80 -9.88 16.39
C ASN A 165 10.33 -9.61 14.95
N GLY A 166 9.62 -10.56 14.34
CA GLY A 166 8.93 -10.43 13.07
C GLY A 166 7.48 -9.96 13.22
N THR A 167 6.67 -10.17 12.18
CA THR A 167 5.21 -9.98 12.21
C THR A 167 4.47 -11.15 11.58
N TRP A 168 3.31 -11.50 12.14
CA TRP A 168 2.42 -12.53 11.57
C TRP A 168 1.51 -11.96 10.48
N PHE A 169 1.47 -10.63 10.33
CA PHE A 169 0.70 -9.92 9.32
C PHE A 169 1.68 -9.12 8.44
N PRO A 170 2.37 -9.79 7.49
CA PRO A 170 3.53 -9.23 6.78
C PRO A 170 3.16 -8.25 5.67
N GLY A 171 1.88 -8.11 5.32
CA GLY A 171 1.47 -7.23 4.25
C GLY A 171 0.02 -7.41 3.86
N ILE A 172 -0.38 -6.64 2.85
CA ILE A 172 -1.64 -6.75 2.13
C ILE A 172 -1.36 -6.84 0.63
N THR A 173 -2.09 -7.70 -0.06
CA THR A 173 -2.00 -7.95 -1.49
C THR A 173 -2.71 -6.86 -2.30
N GLU A 174 -2.51 -6.83 -3.62
CA GLU A 174 -3.05 -5.80 -4.51
C GLU A 174 -4.58 -5.62 -4.47
N SER A 175 -5.33 -6.64 -4.07
CA SER A 175 -6.80 -6.59 -3.95
C SER A 175 -7.28 -6.50 -2.50
N GLU A 176 -6.37 -6.23 -1.57
CA GLU A 176 -6.68 -6.07 -0.15
C GLU A 176 -6.68 -4.61 0.28
N THR A 177 -7.66 -4.27 1.11
CA THR A 177 -7.70 -3.02 1.86
C THR A 177 -7.72 -3.33 3.34
N PHE A 178 -6.77 -2.76 4.09
CA PHE A 178 -6.77 -2.84 5.56
C PHE A 178 -7.30 -1.54 6.16
N VAL A 179 -8.33 -1.65 7.00
CA VAL A 179 -9.00 -0.52 7.64
C VAL A 179 -8.88 -0.66 9.15
N VAL A 180 -8.43 0.40 9.81
CA VAL A 180 -8.36 0.46 11.27
C VAL A 180 -9.25 1.56 11.80
N ARG A 181 -10.17 1.20 12.69
CA ARG A 181 -11.11 2.13 13.32
C ARG A 181 -10.81 2.35 14.80
N PRO A 182 -10.82 3.61 15.27
CA PRO A 182 -10.66 3.94 16.67
C PRO A 182 -11.87 3.45 17.48
N PRO A 183 -11.68 3.18 18.78
CA PRO A 183 -12.80 3.04 19.69
C PRO A 183 -13.56 4.35 19.85
N ALA A 184 -14.84 4.25 20.20
CA ALA A 184 -15.67 5.43 20.48
C ALA A 184 -15.05 6.30 21.58
N GLY A 185 -15.00 7.62 21.35
CA GLY A 185 -14.42 8.59 22.29
C GLY A 185 -12.88 8.63 22.29
N TYR A 186 -12.21 8.02 21.31
CA TYR A 186 -10.76 8.09 21.14
C TYR A 186 -10.39 8.77 19.81
N GLY A 187 -9.28 9.50 19.84
CA GLY A 187 -8.61 10.07 18.67
C GLY A 187 -7.29 9.34 18.39
N VAL A 188 -6.88 9.31 17.13
CA VAL A 188 -5.55 8.80 16.73
C VAL A 188 -4.49 9.81 17.14
N SER A 189 -3.51 9.37 17.94
CA SER A 189 -2.35 10.18 18.35
C SER A 189 -1.15 9.89 17.46
N SER A 190 -0.91 8.63 17.11
CA SER A 190 0.15 8.20 16.17
C SER A 190 -0.35 7.02 15.33
N ALA A 191 0.01 7.00 14.05
CA ALA A 191 -0.33 5.93 13.10
C ALA A 191 0.65 5.93 11.92
N PRO A 192 0.83 4.79 11.23
CA PRO A 192 1.68 4.68 10.05
C PRO A 192 1.14 5.42 8.81
N ALA A 193 -0.15 5.78 8.81
CA ALA A 193 -0.77 6.55 7.75
C ALA A 193 -1.73 7.60 8.32
N ALA A 194 -1.91 8.69 7.58
CA ALA A 194 -2.78 9.79 7.99
C ALA A 194 -4.25 9.33 8.10
N PRO A 195 -4.90 9.50 9.26
CA PRO A 195 -6.28 9.09 9.42
C PRO A 195 -7.24 10.05 8.71
N THR A 196 -8.24 9.51 8.01
CA THR A 196 -9.34 10.28 7.43
C THR A 196 -10.58 10.11 8.29
N ARG A 197 -11.07 11.19 8.90
CA ARG A 197 -12.16 11.15 9.90
C ARG A 197 -11.93 10.12 11.02
N GLY A 198 -10.67 10.02 11.47
CA GLY A 198 -10.25 9.07 12.51
C GLY A 198 -9.98 7.65 12.02
N VAL A 199 -10.32 7.30 10.78
CA VAL A 199 -10.12 5.96 10.22
C VAL A 199 -8.82 5.90 9.43
N ILE A 200 -8.00 4.89 9.70
CA ILE A 200 -6.78 4.60 8.94
C ILE A 200 -7.14 3.60 7.84
N ARG A 201 -6.71 3.87 6.59
CA ARG A 201 -6.94 2.99 5.45
C ARG A 201 -5.61 2.76 4.72
N LEU A 202 -5.26 1.50 4.52
CA LEU A 202 -4.10 1.06 3.75
C LEU A 202 -4.58 0.26 2.56
N PHE A 203 -4.08 0.59 1.37
CA PHE A 203 -4.36 -0.11 0.13
C PHE A 203 -3.14 -0.94 -0.25
N GLY A 204 -3.35 -2.17 -0.70
CA GLY A 204 -2.27 -3.00 -1.23
C GLY A 204 -1.89 -2.65 -2.68
N PRO A 205 -0.82 -3.26 -3.21
CA PRO A 205 0.09 -4.15 -2.50
C PRO A 205 0.97 -3.35 -1.54
N ARG A 206 1.20 -3.88 -0.34
CA ARG A 206 2.05 -3.24 0.67
C ARG A 206 2.61 -4.28 1.62
N GLU A 207 3.92 -4.23 1.82
CA GLU A 207 4.60 -5.00 2.86
C GLU A 207 4.63 -4.22 4.18
N PHE A 208 4.63 -4.94 5.29
CA PHE A 208 4.71 -4.41 6.64
C PHE A 208 5.95 -4.94 7.33
N GLU A 209 6.93 -4.06 7.54
CA GLU A 209 8.06 -4.38 8.39
C GLU A 209 7.61 -4.53 9.87
N PRO A 210 8.36 -5.27 10.69
CA PRO A 210 8.06 -5.37 12.11
C PRO A 210 7.96 -4.00 12.78
N GLY A 211 6.82 -3.73 13.42
CA GLY A 211 6.54 -2.45 14.06
C GLY A 211 5.93 -1.37 13.15
N TYR A 212 5.71 -1.66 11.85
CA TYR A 212 4.99 -0.76 10.95
C TYR A 212 3.59 -0.42 11.50
N LEU A 213 2.86 -1.41 12.02
CA LEU A 213 1.53 -1.25 12.61
C LEU A 213 1.59 -0.82 14.09
N ASP A 214 2.28 0.29 14.38
CA ASP A 214 2.26 0.95 15.71
C ASP A 214 1.25 2.11 15.69
N ILE A 215 0.12 1.90 16.36
CA ILE A 215 -0.98 2.85 16.42
C ILE A 215 -1.28 3.17 17.88
N THR A 216 -1.27 4.45 18.21
CA THR A 216 -1.62 4.94 19.56
C THR A 216 -2.87 5.80 19.48
N TYR A 217 -3.84 5.51 20.33
CA TYR A 217 -5.06 6.27 20.52
C TYR A 217 -5.09 6.92 21.89
N GLU A 218 -5.68 8.12 21.96
CA GLU A 218 -5.90 8.86 23.20
C GLU A 218 -7.37 9.18 23.37
N ARG A 219 -7.85 9.10 24.61
CA ARG A 219 -9.24 9.47 24.92
C ARG A 219 -9.44 10.95 24.61
N LEU A 220 -10.45 11.26 23.81
CA LEU A 220 -10.89 12.63 23.58
C LEU A 220 -11.51 13.15 24.88
N ALA A 221 -11.18 14.39 25.24
CA ALA A 221 -11.87 15.05 26.33
C ALA A 221 -13.36 15.12 25.97
N THR A 222 -14.21 14.50 26.79
CA THR A 222 -15.65 14.76 26.72
C THR A 222 -15.81 16.27 26.93
N PRO A 223 -16.53 17.00 26.05
CA PRO A 223 -16.82 18.39 26.33
C PRO A 223 -17.53 18.41 27.68
N THR A 224 -16.85 19.00 28.67
CA THR A 224 -17.43 19.22 29.99
C THR A 224 -18.61 20.14 29.73
N GLU A 225 -19.83 19.65 29.94
CA GLU A 225 -20.99 20.53 30.01
C GLU A 225 -20.62 21.63 31.01
N THR A 226 -20.43 22.85 30.52
CA THR A 226 -20.23 23.99 31.38
C THR A 226 -21.45 24.01 32.30
N PRO A 227 -21.29 23.87 33.62
CA PRO A 227 -22.45 23.86 34.50
C PRO A 227 -23.17 25.18 34.26
N THR A 228 -24.39 25.09 33.73
CA THR A 228 -25.28 26.25 33.66
C THR A 228 -25.55 26.63 35.10
N VAL A 229 -24.81 27.61 35.60
CA VAL A 229 -25.07 28.24 36.90
C VAL A 229 -26.46 28.87 36.78
N THR A 230 -27.46 28.14 37.27
CA THR A 230 -28.78 28.69 37.53
C THR A 230 -28.59 29.66 38.69
N ALA A 231 -28.52 30.95 38.37
CA ALA A 231 -28.49 32.00 39.37
C ALA A 231 -29.79 31.96 40.19
N PRO A 232 -29.75 31.78 41.53
CA PRO A 232 -30.91 32.04 42.35
C PRO A 232 -31.11 33.56 42.43
N GLY A 233 -32.27 34.04 41.98
CA GLY A 233 -32.70 35.41 42.24
C GLY A 233 -32.87 35.63 43.75
N GLY A 234 -32.22 36.67 44.30
CA GLY A 234 -32.35 36.99 45.71
C GLY A 234 -31.46 38.15 46.18
N THR A 235 -31.97 39.36 45.98
CA THR A 235 -31.87 40.58 46.82
C THR A 235 -30.51 41.07 47.34
N LEU A 236 -30.21 42.28 46.88
CA LEU A 236 -29.15 43.20 47.27
C LEU A 236 -29.30 43.65 48.74
N THR A 237 -28.25 43.50 49.55
CA THR A 237 -27.84 44.44 50.61
C THR A 237 -26.50 43.97 51.20
N GLY A 238 -25.47 44.82 51.20
CA GLY A 238 -24.23 44.55 51.94
C GLY A 238 -23.00 45.15 51.30
N SER A 239 -22.75 46.41 51.60
CA SER A 239 -21.48 47.09 51.40
C SER A 239 -20.33 46.37 52.13
N GLY A 240 -19.31 45.96 51.38
CA GLY A 240 -18.06 45.42 51.91
C GLY A 240 -17.08 45.17 50.78
N THR A 241 -16.13 46.08 50.59
CA THR A 241 -14.92 45.82 49.81
C THR A 241 -14.09 44.78 50.53
N PRO A 242 -13.68 43.69 49.86
CA PRO A 242 -12.25 43.44 49.80
C PRO A 242 -11.78 43.20 48.36
N SER A 243 -10.58 43.70 48.11
CA SER A 243 -9.78 43.42 46.93
C SER A 243 -9.60 41.91 46.75
N ASP A 244 -10.02 41.39 45.60
CA ASP A 244 -9.43 40.18 45.03
C ASP A 244 -9.32 40.41 43.52
N THR A 245 -8.09 40.61 43.09
CA THR A 245 -7.70 40.66 41.68
C THR A 245 -7.87 39.25 41.11
N PRO A 246 -8.73 39.01 40.10
CA PRO A 246 -8.75 37.72 39.45
C PRO A 246 -7.45 37.55 38.65
N THR A 247 -6.62 36.61 39.09
CA THR A 247 -5.49 36.09 38.30
C THR A 247 -6.06 35.44 37.05
N VAL A 248 -5.99 36.17 35.94
CA VAL A 248 -6.29 35.65 34.60
C VAL A 248 -5.23 34.57 34.28
N PRO A 249 -5.60 33.31 33.97
CA PRO A 249 -4.63 32.36 33.45
C PRO A 249 -4.12 32.89 32.10
N PRO A 250 -2.81 32.76 31.77
CA PRO A 250 -2.28 33.32 30.53
C PRO A 250 -3.01 32.69 29.35
N THR A 251 -3.81 33.50 28.68
CA THR A 251 -4.36 33.18 27.38
C THR A 251 -3.17 33.26 26.44
N VAL A 252 -2.74 32.12 25.90
CA VAL A 252 -1.71 32.10 24.86
C VAL A 252 -2.27 32.80 23.64
N ASP A 253 -1.92 34.07 23.48
CA ASP A 253 -2.29 34.87 22.33
C ASP A 253 -1.87 34.16 21.05
N ARG A 254 -2.82 34.05 20.12
CA ARG A 254 -2.71 33.29 18.87
C ARG A 254 -1.52 33.71 18.00
N GLU A 255 -0.95 34.88 18.25
CA GLU A 255 0.26 35.45 17.65
C GLU A 255 1.54 34.67 18.07
N THR A 256 1.61 34.16 19.31
CA THR A 256 2.78 33.40 19.81
C THR A 256 2.88 31.98 19.25
N LEU A 257 1.75 31.39 18.82
CA LEU A 257 1.75 30.07 18.17
C LEU A 257 2.33 30.13 16.75
N PHE A 258 2.19 31.26 16.05
CA PHE A 258 2.73 31.44 14.70
C PHE A 258 4.26 31.59 14.68
N LEU A 259 4.87 32.15 15.74
CA LEU A 259 6.34 32.24 15.85
C LEU A 259 7.01 30.87 16.05
N LEU A 260 6.33 29.91 16.69
CA LEU A 260 6.84 28.55 16.89
C LEU A 260 6.73 27.69 15.61
N VAL A 261 5.65 27.84 14.83
CA VAL A 261 5.50 27.16 13.52
C VAL A 261 6.44 27.74 12.46
N GLY A 262 6.69 29.05 12.50
CA GLY A 262 7.67 29.72 11.63
C GLY A 262 9.11 29.25 11.86
N LEU A 263 9.50 29.01 13.12
CA LEU A 263 10.86 28.56 13.49
C LEU A 263 11.14 27.11 13.06
N VAL A 264 10.15 26.22 13.14
CA VAL A 264 10.28 24.82 12.67
C VAL A 264 10.33 24.76 11.15
N GLY A 265 9.53 25.58 10.45
CA GLY A 265 9.57 25.68 8.99
C GLY A 265 10.90 26.23 8.46
N LEU A 266 11.47 27.23 9.12
CA LEU A 266 12.77 27.82 8.74
C LEU A 266 13.94 26.88 9.04
N GLY A 267 13.86 26.10 10.13
CA GLY A 267 14.81 25.05 10.47
C GLY A 267 14.83 23.90 9.46
N LEU A 268 13.66 23.43 9.03
CA LEU A 268 13.53 22.39 8.00
C LEU A 268 14.03 22.87 6.63
N LEU A 269 13.81 24.15 6.29
CA LEU A 269 14.33 24.74 5.07
C LEU A 269 15.87 24.86 5.10
N ALA A 270 16.45 25.23 6.24
CA ALA A 270 17.90 25.28 6.42
C ALA A 270 18.55 23.89 6.34
N VAL A 271 17.90 22.86 6.90
CA VAL A 271 18.36 21.46 6.80
C VAL A 271 18.28 20.95 5.36
N LEU A 272 17.21 21.28 4.64
CA LEU A 272 17.06 20.91 3.22
C LEU A 272 18.11 21.59 2.34
N VAL A 273 18.36 22.88 2.55
CA VAL A 273 19.42 23.63 1.84
C VAL A 273 20.80 23.06 2.18
N TYR A 274 21.05 22.68 3.43
CA TYR A 274 22.30 22.03 3.84
C TYR A 274 22.50 20.66 3.17
N LEU A 275 21.45 19.84 3.08
CA LEU A 275 21.51 18.53 2.40
C LEU A 275 21.69 18.65 0.89
N LEU A 276 21.12 19.68 0.27
CA LEU A 276 21.30 19.96 -1.16
C LEU A 276 22.69 20.55 -1.45
N ALA A 277 23.21 21.43 -0.58
CA ALA A 277 24.59 21.94 -0.68
C ALA A 277 25.62 20.82 -0.51
N ARG A 278 25.35 19.84 0.36
CA ARG A 278 26.23 18.67 0.56
C ARG A 278 26.21 17.69 -0.63
N ARG A 279 25.20 17.76 -1.51
CA ARG A 279 25.10 16.94 -2.72
C ARG A 279 25.78 17.58 -3.93
N GLY A 280 26.28 18.82 -3.82
CA GLY A 280 26.81 19.61 -4.93
C GLY A 280 28.32 19.90 -4.91
N THR A 281 29.07 19.44 -3.92
CA THR A 281 30.55 19.58 -3.90
C THR A 281 31.20 18.21 -3.95
N GLY A 282 31.43 17.76 -5.17
CA GLY A 282 32.17 16.56 -5.49
C GLY A 282 32.47 16.53 -6.97
N ASP A 283 32.90 17.66 -7.54
CA ASP A 283 33.70 17.66 -8.75
C ASP A 283 35.11 18.11 -8.34
N ASP A 284 36.10 17.29 -8.68
CA ASP A 284 37.39 17.68 -9.23
C ASP A 284 38.39 16.53 -9.08
N GLY A 285 38.76 15.93 -10.21
CA GLY A 285 40.16 15.59 -10.46
C GLY A 285 40.51 14.14 -10.72
N GLY A 286 40.72 13.81 -12.00
CA GLY A 286 41.95 13.11 -12.38
C GLY A 286 41.82 11.73 -13.03
N ALA A 287 42.08 11.74 -14.33
CA ALA A 287 42.47 10.68 -15.27
C ALA A 287 43.34 9.49 -14.74
N PRO A 288 43.50 8.40 -15.53
CA PRO A 288 43.79 7.03 -15.09
C PRO A 288 45.27 6.64 -15.17
N ALA A 289 45.71 5.62 -14.41
CA ALA A 289 46.93 4.87 -14.72
C ALA A 289 47.09 3.54 -13.94
N ALA A 290 47.37 2.50 -14.71
CA ALA A 290 48.42 1.49 -14.52
C ALA A 290 48.33 0.45 -13.37
N ALA A 291 48.17 -0.80 -13.81
CA ALA A 291 49.10 -1.93 -13.65
C ALA A 291 49.76 -2.19 -12.29
N ASN A 292 49.58 -3.44 -11.82
CA ASN A 292 50.57 -4.39 -11.26
C ASN A 292 49.74 -5.43 -10.46
N GLY A 293 49.85 -6.74 -10.64
CA GLY A 293 51.04 -7.51 -11.00
C GLY A 293 51.45 -8.33 -9.78
N GLY A 294 51.23 -9.65 -9.84
CA GLY A 294 51.94 -10.65 -9.01
C GLY A 294 51.43 -10.79 -7.57
N VAL A 295 51.59 -11.92 -6.90
CA VAL A 295 52.28 -13.19 -7.15
C VAL A 295 51.70 -14.16 -6.11
N ASP A 296 51.83 -15.43 -6.45
CA ASP A 296 51.80 -16.67 -5.66
C ASP A 296 51.85 -16.55 -4.12
N ASP A 297 51.22 -17.49 -3.41
CA ASP A 297 51.91 -18.76 -3.07
C ASP A 297 51.12 -19.59 -2.04
N GLY A 298 51.32 -20.91 -2.15
CA GLY A 298 51.26 -21.86 -1.04
C GLY A 298 49.87 -22.23 -0.48
N GLY A 299 49.39 -23.47 -0.56
CA GLY A 299 50.08 -24.73 -0.82
C GLY A 299 49.49 -25.82 0.08
N ALA A 300 49.34 -27.01 -0.52
CA ALA A 300 49.42 -28.34 0.10
C ALA A 300 48.31 -28.71 1.12
N ILE A 301 47.80 -29.95 1.25
CA ILE A 301 48.18 -31.31 0.86
C ILE A 301 46.90 -32.16 1.11
N ALA A 302 46.39 -32.96 0.17
CA ALA A 302 46.76 -34.35 -0.17
C ALA A 302 46.22 -35.45 0.79
N ALA A 303 45.37 -36.33 0.23
CA ALA A 303 45.36 -37.81 0.35
C ALA A 303 44.03 -38.30 -0.28
N GLY A 304 44.00 -39.03 -1.41
CA GLY A 304 44.49 -40.41 -1.59
C GLY A 304 43.38 -41.37 -1.10
N VAL A 305 42.81 -42.30 -1.87
CA VAL A 305 43.44 -43.31 -2.74
C VAL A 305 42.41 -44.03 -3.63
N ALA A 306 42.87 -44.33 -4.85
CA ALA A 306 42.57 -45.37 -5.85
C ALA A 306 41.54 -46.50 -5.62
N GLY A 307 40.86 -46.89 -6.73
CA GLY A 307 41.01 -48.25 -7.29
C GLY A 307 39.75 -48.96 -7.83
N GLY A 308 39.77 -49.30 -9.13
CA GLY A 308 38.98 -50.37 -9.80
C GLY A 308 37.53 -50.01 -10.14
N GLU A 309 36.88 -50.45 -11.22
CA GLU A 309 37.15 -51.55 -12.15
C GLU A 309 36.21 -51.37 -13.36
N SER A 310 36.60 -51.94 -14.50
CA SER A 310 35.93 -51.85 -15.80
C SER A 310 34.48 -52.37 -15.82
N GLY A 311 33.65 -51.73 -16.63
CA GLY A 311 32.34 -52.23 -17.05
C GLY A 311 31.99 -51.69 -18.43
N ASP A 312 32.04 -52.57 -19.43
CA ASP A 312 31.58 -52.36 -20.80
C ASP A 312 30.17 -51.77 -20.85
N GLY A 313 30.03 -50.69 -21.61
CA GLY A 313 28.77 -50.05 -21.95
C GLY A 313 28.99 -49.11 -23.12
N GLU A 314 28.73 -49.62 -24.32
CA GLU A 314 28.62 -48.87 -25.58
C GLU A 314 27.77 -47.59 -25.38
N PRO A 315 28.29 -46.37 -25.63
CA PRO A 315 27.46 -45.19 -25.75
C PRO A 315 27.09 -44.98 -27.22
N GLU A 316 25.78 -44.86 -27.48
CA GLU A 316 25.24 -44.33 -28.72
C GLU A 316 25.87 -42.95 -29.04
N PRO A 317 26.05 -42.59 -30.32
CA PRO A 317 26.65 -41.30 -30.67
C PRO A 317 25.73 -40.16 -30.22
N GLU A 318 26.25 -39.27 -29.37
CA GLU A 318 25.61 -37.98 -29.08
C GLU A 318 25.49 -37.16 -30.38
N PRO A 319 24.35 -36.49 -30.63
CA PRO A 319 24.25 -35.56 -31.75
C PRO A 319 25.20 -34.39 -31.51
N ALA A 320 25.85 -33.92 -32.58
CA ALA A 320 26.76 -32.78 -32.53
C ALA A 320 26.04 -31.54 -31.97
N PRO A 321 26.72 -30.71 -31.13
CA PRO A 321 26.13 -29.44 -30.71
C PRO A 321 25.91 -28.57 -31.95
N GLU A 322 24.68 -28.12 -32.12
CA GLU A 322 24.32 -27.10 -33.11
C GLU A 322 25.15 -25.83 -32.84
N PRO A 323 25.58 -25.09 -33.87
CA PRO A 323 26.41 -23.90 -33.68
C PRO A 323 25.63 -22.87 -32.87
N GLU A 324 26.19 -22.43 -31.74
CA GLU A 324 25.62 -21.33 -30.96
C GLU A 324 25.45 -20.09 -31.84
N PRO A 325 24.27 -19.44 -31.84
CA PRO A 325 24.06 -18.23 -32.63
C PRO A 325 25.01 -17.14 -32.15
N GLU A 326 25.77 -16.56 -33.08
CA GLU A 326 26.64 -15.42 -32.82
C GLU A 326 25.86 -14.30 -32.11
N PRO A 327 26.42 -13.65 -31.08
CA PRO A 327 25.75 -12.56 -30.39
C PRO A 327 25.52 -11.41 -31.37
N VAL A 328 24.29 -11.31 -31.86
CA VAL A 328 23.86 -10.17 -32.68
C VAL A 328 23.91 -8.94 -31.78
N ASP A 329 24.57 -7.89 -32.25
CA ASP A 329 24.73 -6.64 -31.51
C ASP A 329 23.36 -5.95 -31.36
N THR A 330 22.67 -6.27 -30.25
CA THR A 330 21.29 -5.87 -29.93
C THR A 330 21.08 -4.35 -29.81
N GLU A 331 22.15 -3.56 -29.93
CA GLU A 331 22.11 -2.09 -29.92
C GLU A 331 21.73 -1.47 -31.28
N LEU A 332 21.72 -2.24 -32.37
CA LEU A 332 21.30 -1.78 -33.71
C LEU A 332 19.86 -2.18 -34.09
N LEU A 333 19.19 -2.99 -33.26
CA LEU A 333 17.82 -3.43 -33.48
C LEU A 333 16.83 -2.35 -33.04
N SER A 334 15.72 -2.20 -33.78
CA SER A 334 14.61 -1.37 -33.33
C SER A 334 14.00 -1.92 -32.04
N ASP A 335 13.31 -1.07 -31.28
CA ASP A 335 12.69 -1.46 -30.00
C ASP A 335 11.74 -2.67 -30.22
N GLU A 336 11.03 -2.72 -31.35
CA GLU A 336 10.15 -3.83 -31.73
C GLU A 336 10.90 -5.12 -32.08
N GLU A 337 11.96 -5.03 -32.88
CA GLU A 337 12.79 -6.19 -33.27
C GLU A 337 13.53 -6.77 -32.06
N ARG A 338 13.90 -5.94 -31.09
CA ARG A 338 14.49 -6.39 -29.83
C ARG A 338 13.51 -7.21 -28.99
N VAL A 339 12.22 -6.85 -29.00
CA VAL A 339 11.18 -7.63 -28.30
C VAL A 339 10.91 -8.95 -29.00
N GLU A 340 10.87 -8.97 -30.33
CA GLU A 340 10.71 -10.22 -31.10
C GLU A 340 11.88 -11.17 -30.87
N HIS A 341 13.12 -10.66 -30.95
CA HIS A 341 14.30 -11.48 -30.71
C HIS A 341 14.34 -12.04 -29.27
N LEU A 342 13.87 -11.25 -28.30
CA LEU A 342 13.76 -11.69 -26.92
C LEU A 342 12.70 -12.79 -26.74
N LEU A 343 11.59 -12.72 -27.48
CA LEU A 343 10.57 -13.76 -27.50
C LEU A 343 11.09 -15.05 -28.17
N GLU A 344 11.78 -14.94 -29.31
CA GLU A 344 12.40 -16.08 -30.00
C GLU A 344 13.39 -16.82 -29.09
N TRP A 345 14.27 -16.08 -28.41
CA TRP A 345 15.24 -16.67 -27.46
C TRP A 345 14.61 -17.33 -26.23
N ASN A 346 13.37 -16.95 -25.89
CA ASN A 346 12.65 -17.50 -24.74
C ASN A 346 11.58 -18.53 -25.14
N GLY A 347 11.72 -19.14 -26.32
CA GLY A 347 10.81 -20.18 -26.80
C GLY A 347 9.47 -19.63 -27.27
N GLY A 348 9.49 -18.49 -27.96
CA GLY A 348 8.35 -17.88 -28.64
C GLY A 348 7.38 -17.11 -27.74
N ARG A 349 7.54 -17.17 -26.41
CA ARG A 349 6.63 -16.52 -25.44
C ARG A 349 7.31 -16.11 -24.15
N MET A 350 6.92 -14.97 -23.59
CA MET A 350 7.51 -14.40 -22.39
C MET A 350 6.50 -13.55 -21.62
N LYS A 351 6.61 -13.50 -20.29
CA LYS A 351 5.84 -12.54 -19.47
C LYS A 351 6.30 -11.10 -19.72
N GLN A 352 5.36 -10.17 -19.79
CA GLN A 352 5.66 -8.74 -19.94
C GLN A 352 6.62 -8.19 -18.86
N ALA A 353 6.56 -8.71 -17.63
CA ALA A 353 7.51 -8.36 -16.57
C ALA A 353 8.95 -8.73 -16.92
N ASN A 354 9.17 -9.90 -17.51
CA ASN A 354 10.49 -10.34 -17.94
C ASN A 354 11.02 -9.47 -19.10
N ILE A 355 10.14 -8.97 -19.98
CA ILE A 355 10.53 -8.00 -21.02
C ILE A 355 11.02 -6.69 -20.38
N VAL A 356 10.38 -6.23 -19.30
CA VAL A 356 10.82 -5.04 -18.53
C VAL A 356 12.19 -5.28 -17.91
N ASP A 357 12.42 -6.46 -17.33
CA ASP A 357 13.67 -6.80 -16.66
C ASP A 357 14.85 -6.95 -17.63
N GLU A 358 14.64 -7.62 -18.77
CA GLU A 358 15.71 -7.88 -19.77
C GLU A 358 16.04 -6.65 -20.64
N THR A 359 15.07 -5.76 -20.85
CA THR A 359 15.30 -4.52 -21.63
C THR A 359 15.70 -3.33 -20.76
N GLY A 360 15.39 -3.38 -19.45
CA GLY A 360 15.55 -2.26 -18.52
C GLY A 360 14.62 -1.08 -18.83
N TRP A 361 13.60 -1.27 -19.67
CA TRP A 361 12.67 -0.20 -20.06
C TRP A 361 11.60 0.03 -18.99
N SER A 362 11.11 1.27 -18.87
CA SER A 362 9.99 1.55 -17.97
C SER A 362 8.74 0.75 -18.37
N ASN A 363 7.96 0.30 -17.39
CA ASN A 363 6.72 -0.45 -17.62
C ASN A 363 5.77 0.26 -18.60
N ALA A 364 5.68 1.60 -18.53
CA ALA A 364 4.88 2.40 -19.46
C ALA A 364 5.36 2.30 -20.91
N LYS A 365 6.69 2.35 -21.14
CA LYS A 365 7.29 2.21 -22.48
C LYS A 365 7.04 0.81 -23.05
N VAL A 366 7.25 -0.23 -22.24
CA VAL A 366 6.98 -1.64 -22.64
C VAL A 366 5.50 -1.83 -22.96
N SER A 367 4.59 -1.31 -22.12
CA SER A 367 3.15 -1.42 -22.35
C SER A 367 2.71 -0.75 -23.66
N GLN A 368 3.23 0.45 -23.95
CA GLN A 368 2.95 1.17 -25.19
C GLN A 368 3.48 0.43 -26.43
N LEU A 369 4.71 -0.06 -26.37
CA LEU A 369 5.35 -0.81 -27.45
C LEU A 369 4.60 -2.11 -27.75
N LEU A 370 4.30 -2.89 -26.72
CA LEU A 370 3.54 -4.15 -26.86
C LEU A 370 2.13 -3.90 -27.37
N SER A 371 1.47 -2.81 -26.96
CA SER A 371 0.18 -2.43 -27.54
C SER A 371 0.28 -2.10 -29.02
N ALA A 372 1.34 -1.41 -29.47
CA ALA A 372 1.55 -1.11 -30.87
C ALA A 372 1.89 -2.37 -31.71
N MET A 373 2.65 -3.31 -31.15
CA MET A 373 3.00 -4.57 -31.81
C MET A 373 1.81 -5.54 -31.90
N ASP A 374 0.96 -5.60 -30.87
CA ASP A 374 -0.30 -6.37 -30.84
C ASP A 374 -1.29 -5.82 -31.88
N GLU A 375 -1.44 -4.49 -31.97
CA GLU A 375 -2.28 -3.84 -32.99
C GLU A 375 -1.75 -4.05 -34.42
N ALA A 376 -0.42 -4.17 -34.58
CA ALA A 376 0.22 -4.52 -35.85
C ALA A 376 0.16 -6.03 -36.18
N GLY A 377 -0.37 -6.86 -35.28
CA GLY A 377 -0.45 -8.32 -35.45
C GLY A 377 0.90 -9.04 -35.43
N ARG A 378 1.91 -8.43 -34.80
CA ARG A 378 3.28 -8.99 -34.69
C ARG A 378 3.48 -9.87 -33.45
N ILE A 379 2.60 -9.73 -32.46
CA ILE A 379 2.58 -10.50 -31.21
C ILE A 379 1.13 -10.71 -30.77
N ASP A 380 0.89 -11.71 -29.94
CA ASP A 380 -0.36 -11.92 -29.24
C ASP A 380 -0.22 -11.67 -27.73
N LYS A 381 -1.24 -11.05 -27.14
CA LYS A 381 -1.31 -10.81 -25.69
C LYS A 381 -2.35 -11.69 -25.02
N LEU A 382 -1.90 -12.71 -24.29
CA LEU A 382 -2.75 -13.50 -23.40
C LEU A 382 -2.61 -13.03 -21.96
N ARG A 383 -3.73 -12.73 -21.30
CA ARG A 383 -3.72 -12.42 -19.88
C ARG A 383 -3.66 -13.71 -19.05
N ILE A 384 -2.59 -13.89 -18.28
CA ILE A 384 -2.44 -14.99 -17.33
C ILE A 384 -2.47 -14.41 -15.92
N GLY A 385 -3.62 -14.54 -15.26
CA GLY A 385 -3.85 -13.96 -13.93
C GLY A 385 -3.72 -12.44 -13.92
N ARG A 386 -2.67 -11.93 -13.25
CA ARG A 386 -2.39 -10.48 -13.10
C ARG A 386 -1.35 -9.95 -14.08
N GLU A 387 -0.76 -10.81 -14.90
CA GLU A 387 0.32 -10.47 -15.82
C GLU A 387 -0.09 -10.81 -17.25
N ASN A 388 0.56 -10.17 -18.22
CA ASN A 388 0.37 -10.50 -19.63
C ASN A 388 1.50 -11.44 -20.08
N LEU A 389 1.13 -12.57 -20.67
CA LEU A 389 2.00 -13.40 -21.48
C LEU A 389 1.95 -12.87 -22.92
N ILE A 390 3.12 -12.61 -23.48
CA ILE A 390 3.30 -12.16 -24.85
C ILE A 390 3.84 -13.35 -25.66
N SER A 391 3.26 -13.65 -26.81
CA SER A 391 3.69 -14.74 -27.70
C SER A 391 3.83 -14.27 -29.15
N LEU A 392 4.64 -14.96 -29.94
CA LEU A 392 4.70 -14.79 -31.39
C LEU A 392 3.45 -15.42 -32.05
N PRO A 393 2.93 -14.83 -33.14
CA PRO A 393 1.68 -15.26 -33.77
C PRO A 393 1.74 -16.64 -34.46
N ASP A 394 2.93 -17.19 -34.64
CA ASP A 394 3.15 -18.53 -35.22
C ASP A 394 3.20 -19.66 -34.16
N GLU A 395 3.07 -19.35 -32.85
CA GLU A 395 2.99 -20.32 -31.76
C GLU A 395 1.57 -20.35 -31.14
N ASP A 396 0.81 -21.41 -31.39
CA ASP A 396 -0.57 -21.59 -30.91
C ASP A 396 -0.66 -21.49 -29.36
N VAL A 397 -1.47 -20.55 -28.87
CA VAL A 397 -1.60 -20.22 -27.43
C VAL A 397 -2.44 -21.27 -26.64
N THR A 398 -2.76 -22.41 -27.26
CA THR A 398 -3.70 -23.39 -26.74
C THR A 398 -3.13 -24.80 -26.74
N GLU A 399 -2.14 -25.07 -25.90
CA GLU A 399 -1.89 -26.43 -25.38
C GLU A 399 -0.96 -26.35 -24.16
N PHE A 400 -1.48 -26.74 -22.99
CA PHE A 400 -0.68 -27.10 -21.83
C PHE A 400 -0.95 -28.60 -21.59
N GLU A 401 0.03 -29.45 -21.87
CA GLU A 401 0.08 -30.82 -21.34
C GLU A 401 0.57 -30.79 -19.87
N GLU A 402 0.00 -31.69 -19.07
CA GLU A 402 0.06 -31.81 -17.59
C GLU A 402 1.45 -31.87 -16.96
#